data_AF-A0A2R7KM94-F1
#
_entry.id   AF-A0A2R7KM94-F1
#
_cell.length_a   1.000
_cell.length_b   1.000
_cell.length_c   1.000
_cell.angle_alpha   90.00
_cell.angle_beta   90.00
_cell.angle_gamma   90.00
#
_symmetry.space_group_name_H-M   'P 1'
#
loop_
_entity.id
_entity.type
_entity.pdbx_description
1 polymer ?
#
loop_
_entity_poly.entity_id
_entity_poly.type
_entity_poly.pdbx_seq_one_letter_code
_entity_poly.pdbx_strand_id
1 'polypeptide(L)'
;MPISKPHSTLGADNKGSCSNLAIYLEKENEELDRIIKKSSSMSEIYQLENRKQGFFTASEINISTIDVISSIDNNKRKLGANDAKYFAPTISFSENELNHIAFLTTGKREVTSVFDLNLSELEQFNNLIREYGCKVMDNYALNFNRQDKGIKTGADLVYFAKIEHFRKYKGTDKEVINGKEISGEYKKGLQSHIHIIVSRKDKTQILKLSPTCNEKQTNRKIGNNEYQVGFD
;
A
#
# COMPACT_ATOMS: atom_id res chain seq x y z
N MET A 1 3.39 -4.25 15.43
CA MET A 1 4.46 -4.93 14.68
C MET A 1 5.46 -3.89 14.18
N PRO A 2 6.77 -4.15 14.19
CA PRO A 2 7.72 -3.28 13.54
C PRO A 2 7.41 -3.24 12.04
N ILE A 3 7.14 -2.05 11.53
CA ILE A 3 6.94 -1.83 10.09
C ILE A 3 8.31 -2.07 9.45
N SER A 4 8.39 -3.03 8.52
CA SER A 4 9.63 -3.26 7.75
C SER A 4 10.08 -1.93 7.15
N LYS A 5 11.34 -1.53 7.35
CA LYS A 5 11.89 -0.27 6.83
C LYS A 5 11.39 -0.08 5.39
N PRO A 6 10.73 1.05 5.07
CA PRO A 6 10.20 1.27 3.73
C PRO A 6 11.37 1.22 2.74
N HIS A 7 11.42 0.19 1.92
CA HIS A 7 12.35 0.11 0.81
C HIS A 7 11.68 0.81 -0.37
N SER A 8 12.38 1.71 -1.06
CA SER A 8 11.81 2.31 -2.26
C SER A 8 11.59 1.22 -3.31
N THR A 9 10.34 1.04 -3.71
CA THR A 9 10.02 0.20 -4.86
C THR A 9 10.71 0.78 -6.09
N LEU A 10 11.43 -0.07 -6.84
CA LEU A 10 12.01 0.21 -8.17
C LEU A 10 13.28 1.07 -8.23
N GLY A 11 14.06 1.19 -7.15
CA GLY A 11 15.34 1.93 -7.20
C GLY A 11 15.16 3.44 -7.47
N ALA A 12 13.92 3.94 -7.42
CA ALA A 12 13.62 5.35 -7.49
C ALA A 12 13.97 6.02 -6.15
N ASP A 13 14.48 7.24 -6.21
CA ASP A 13 14.79 8.06 -5.03
C ASP A 13 13.56 8.81 -4.50
N ASN A 14 12.38 8.56 -5.08
CA ASN A 14 11.09 9.18 -4.81
C ASN A 14 11.11 10.72 -4.81
N LYS A 15 12.05 11.36 -5.52
CA LYS A 15 12.19 12.83 -5.56
C LYS A 15 11.29 13.50 -6.61
N GLY A 16 10.72 12.72 -7.52
CA GLY A 16 9.79 13.16 -8.56
C GLY A 16 8.32 12.87 -8.22
N SER A 17 7.50 12.84 -9.26
CA SER A 17 6.09 12.45 -9.18
C SER A 17 5.90 11.01 -8.71
N CYS A 18 4.78 10.72 -8.06
CA CYS A 18 4.38 9.33 -7.76
C CYS A 18 3.69 8.61 -8.93
N SER A 19 3.51 9.27 -10.08
CA SER A 19 2.77 8.74 -11.24
C SER A 19 3.24 7.37 -11.71
N ASN A 20 4.55 7.17 -11.85
CA ASN A 20 5.10 5.89 -12.28
C ASN A 20 4.67 4.74 -11.35
N LEU A 21 4.67 4.98 -10.04
CA LEU A 21 4.24 3.97 -9.07
C LEU A 21 2.72 3.81 -9.08
N ALA A 22 1.97 4.91 -9.04
CA ALA A 22 0.50 4.86 -9.00
C ALA A 22 -0.07 4.15 -10.25
N ILE A 23 0.45 4.45 -11.44
CA ILE A 23 0.08 3.80 -12.70
C ILE A 23 0.51 2.32 -12.70
N TYR A 24 1.71 2.00 -12.21
CA TYR A 24 2.15 0.60 -12.11
C TYR A 24 1.23 -0.25 -11.24
N LEU A 25 0.62 0.33 -10.21
CA LEU A 25 -0.35 -0.36 -9.34
C LEU A 25 -1.72 -0.56 -10.01
N GLU A 26 -1.96 -0.05 -11.22
CA GLU A 26 -3.16 -0.39 -12.01
C GLU A 26 -3.05 -1.72 -12.76
N LYS A 27 -1.86 -2.34 -12.79
CA LYS A 27 -1.60 -3.56 -13.58
C LYS A 27 -2.62 -4.69 -13.39
N GLU A 28 -3.09 -4.96 -12.17
CA GLU A 28 -4.09 -6.01 -11.93
C GLU A 28 -5.47 -5.64 -12.50
N ASN A 29 -5.88 -4.37 -12.37
CA ASN A 29 -7.11 -3.88 -12.99
C ASN A 29 -7.02 -3.89 -14.52
N GLU A 30 -5.86 -3.52 -15.09
CA GLU A 30 -5.62 -3.58 -16.53
C GLU A 30 -5.66 -5.01 -17.07
N GLU A 31 -5.18 -6.00 -16.30
CA GLU A 31 -5.31 -7.41 -16.67
C GLU A 31 -6.78 -7.84 -16.70
N LEU A 32 -7.59 -7.44 -15.70
CA LEU A 32 -9.04 -7.67 -15.71
C LEU A 32 -9.71 -6.99 -16.92
N ASP A 33 -9.35 -5.75 -17.25
CA ASP A 33 -9.87 -5.04 -18.42
C ASP A 33 -9.61 -5.78 -19.73
N ARG A 34 -8.43 -6.39 -19.87
CA ARG A 34 -8.11 -7.19 -21.06
C ARG A 34 -8.97 -8.45 -21.17
N ILE A 35 -9.36 -9.04 -20.04
CA ILE A 35 -10.26 -10.19 -20.00
C ILE A 35 -11.69 -9.73 -20.32
N ILE A 36 -12.16 -8.66 -19.67
CA ILE A 36 -13.49 -8.06 -19.90
C ILE A 36 -13.70 -7.73 -21.38
N LYS A 37 -12.72 -7.10 -22.04
CA LYS A 37 -12.78 -6.77 -23.48
C LYS A 37 -12.96 -7.97 -24.40
N LYS A 38 -12.59 -9.18 -23.94
CA LYS A 38 -12.72 -10.43 -24.69
C LYS A 38 -13.98 -11.21 -24.32
N SER A 39 -14.63 -10.86 -23.21
CA SER A 39 -15.84 -11.54 -22.76
C SER A 39 -17.07 -11.00 -23.50
N SER A 40 -17.95 -11.92 -23.90
CA SER A 40 -19.26 -11.61 -24.47
C SER A 40 -20.39 -11.80 -23.45
N SER A 41 -20.08 -12.26 -22.24
CA SER A 41 -21.06 -12.58 -21.21
C SER A 41 -21.23 -11.43 -20.23
N MET A 42 -22.43 -10.86 -20.16
CA MET A 42 -22.73 -9.76 -19.23
C MET A 42 -22.51 -10.18 -17.77
N SER A 43 -22.78 -11.43 -17.41
CA SER A 43 -22.56 -11.93 -16.05
C SER A 43 -21.08 -12.03 -15.71
N GLU A 44 -20.24 -12.46 -16.66
CA GLU A 44 -18.79 -12.54 -16.46
C GLU A 44 -18.18 -11.13 -16.37
N ILE A 45 -18.59 -10.21 -17.23
CA ILE A 45 -18.18 -8.81 -17.18
C ILE A 45 -18.51 -8.21 -15.81
N TYR A 46 -19.74 -8.40 -15.33
CA TYR A 46 -20.14 -7.94 -13.99
C TYR A 46 -19.26 -8.54 -12.88
N GLN A 47 -18.96 -9.84 -12.95
CA GLN A 47 -18.11 -10.50 -11.96
C GLN A 47 -16.67 -9.96 -11.97
N LEU A 48 -16.09 -9.71 -13.14
CA LEU A 48 -14.72 -9.20 -13.28
C LEU A 48 -14.61 -7.73 -12.88
N GLU A 49 -15.60 -6.89 -13.23
CA GLU A 49 -15.65 -5.49 -12.82
C GLU A 49 -15.67 -5.35 -11.29
N ASN A 50 -16.48 -6.17 -10.60
CA ASN A 50 -16.57 -6.15 -9.13
C ASN A 50 -15.34 -6.77 -8.42
N ARG A 51 -14.34 -7.27 -9.16
CA ARG A 51 -13.06 -7.72 -8.60
C ARG A 51 -11.98 -6.65 -8.62
N LYS A 52 -12.16 -5.59 -9.41
CA LYS A 52 -11.20 -4.48 -9.48
C LYS A 52 -11.02 -3.81 -8.11
N GLN A 53 -9.80 -3.39 -7.83
CA GLN A 53 -9.46 -2.70 -6.58
C GLN A 53 -9.11 -1.25 -6.87
N GLY A 54 -9.72 -0.30 -6.17
CA GLY A 54 -9.31 1.10 -6.18
C GLY A 54 -8.34 1.44 -5.06
N PHE A 55 -7.77 2.65 -5.08
CA PHE A 55 -7.02 3.13 -3.93
C PHE A 55 -7.95 3.45 -2.77
N PHE A 56 -7.42 3.41 -1.54
CA PHE A 56 -8.15 3.76 -0.33
C PHE A 56 -7.27 4.59 0.63
N THR A 57 -7.94 5.33 1.51
CA THR A 57 -7.36 6.06 2.64
C THR A 57 -7.97 5.54 3.94
N ALA A 58 -7.80 6.27 5.04
CA ALA A 58 -8.44 5.95 6.32
C ALA A 58 -9.99 6.03 6.27
N SER A 59 -10.54 6.84 5.37
CA SER A 59 -11.98 7.15 5.34
C SER A 59 -12.66 6.90 3.99
N GLU A 60 -11.88 6.78 2.90
CA GLU A 60 -12.40 6.69 1.54
C GLU A 60 -11.85 5.46 0.84
N ILE A 61 -12.68 4.86 -0.01
CA ILE A 61 -12.32 3.72 -0.87
C ILE A 61 -12.60 4.10 -2.33
N ASN A 62 -12.08 3.32 -3.27
CA ASN A 62 -12.31 3.49 -4.71
C ASN A 62 -11.80 4.83 -5.28
N ILE A 63 -10.69 5.31 -4.74
CA ILE A 63 -10.01 6.53 -5.20
C ILE A 63 -9.26 6.24 -6.50
N SER A 64 -9.35 7.15 -7.46
CA SER A 64 -8.73 6.99 -8.77
C SER A 64 -7.22 7.24 -8.73
N THR A 65 -6.47 6.62 -9.65
CA THR A 65 -5.04 6.88 -9.82
C THR A 65 -4.73 8.35 -10.06
N ILE A 66 -5.59 9.08 -10.78
CA ILE A 66 -5.40 10.51 -11.07
C ILE A 66 -5.48 11.33 -9.78
N ASP A 67 -6.46 11.03 -8.92
CA ASP A 67 -6.63 11.72 -7.64
C ASP A 67 -5.46 11.46 -6.69
N VAL A 68 -4.93 10.22 -6.69
CA VAL A 68 -3.72 9.86 -5.93
C VAL A 68 -2.53 10.71 -6.39
N ILE A 69 -2.27 10.75 -7.70
CA ILE A 69 -1.16 11.50 -8.28
C ILE A 69 -1.28 12.99 -7.95
N SER A 70 -2.45 13.56 -8.23
CA SER A 70 -2.72 14.97 -7.95
C SER A 70 -2.53 15.31 -6.47
N SER A 71 -3.06 14.48 -5.58
CA SER A 71 -2.99 14.72 -4.14
C SER A 71 -1.56 14.66 -3.62
N ILE A 72 -0.79 13.63 -3.99
CA ILE A 72 0.60 13.47 -3.53
C ILE A 72 1.51 14.53 -4.15
N ASP A 73 1.42 14.77 -5.45
CA ASP A 73 2.34 15.68 -6.15
C ASP A 73 2.12 17.16 -5.81
N ASN A 74 0.91 17.53 -5.37
CA ASN A 74 0.60 18.87 -4.89
C ASN A 74 0.93 19.07 -3.39
N ASN A 75 1.19 17.98 -2.66
CA ASN A 75 1.50 18.01 -1.23
C ASN A 75 3.02 18.17 -0.96
N LYS A 76 3.64 19.18 -1.59
CA LYS A 76 5.12 19.35 -1.61
C LYS A 76 5.64 20.70 -1.13
N ARG A 77 4.84 21.48 -0.38
CA ARG A 77 5.26 22.81 0.10
C ARG A 77 6.62 22.75 0.83
N LYS A 78 7.57 23.59 0.38
CA LYS A 78 8.94 23.69 0.89
C LYS A 78 9.76 22.38 0.79
N LEU A 79 9.43 21.49 -0.14
CA LEU A 79 10.31 20.40 -0.55
C LEU A 79 11.16 20.85 -1.75
N GLY A 80 12.47 20.66 -1.65
CA GLY A 80 13.41 20.98 -2.75
C GLY A 80 13.43 19.90 -3.83
N ALA A 81 14.22 20.12 -4.89
CA ALA A 81 14.40 19.12 -5.95
C ALA A 81 14.98 17.80 -5.40
N ASN A 82 15.94 17.89 -4.49
CA ASN A 82 16.63 16.72 -3.91
C ASN A 82 15.87 16.02 -2.78
N ASP A 83 14.76 16.59 -2.34
CA ASP A 83 13.93 16.02 -1.29
C ASP A 83 13.06 14.88 -1.86
N ALA A 84 12.99 13.72 -1.18
CA ALA A 84 11.92 12.76 -1.44
C ALA A 84 10.56 13.46 -1.31
N LYS A 85 9.61 13.15 -2.19
CA LYS A 85 8.24 13.71 -2.21
C LYS A 85 7.26 12.77 -1.53
N TYR A 86 7.49 11.47 -1.65
CA TYR A 86 6.69 10.43 -1.02
C TYR A 86 7.57 9.25 -0.59
N PHE A 87 7.00 8.38 0.22
CA PHE A 87 7.54 7.06 0.57
C PHE A 87 6.55 5.99 0.14
N ALA A 88 7.04 4.77 -0.08
CA ALA A 88 6.25 3.69 -0.65
C ALA A 88 6.35 2.39 0.18
N PRO A 89 5.85 2.35 1.43
CA PRO A 89 5.84 1.11 2.20
C PRO A 89 4.90 0.06 1.58
N THR A 90 5.19 -1.21 1.85
CA THR A 90 4.35 -2.33 1.47
C THR A 90 4.04 -3.17 2.70
N ILE A 91 2.78 -3.54 2.88
CA ILE A 91 2.36 -4.50 3.90
C ILE A 91 2.29 -5.86 3.23
N SER A 92 3.13 -6.79 3.69
CA SER A 92 3.14 -8.18 3.22
C SER A 92 2.55 -9.06 4.31
N PHE A 93 1.51 -9.80 3.96
CA PHE A 93 0.94 -10.81 4.84
C PHE A 93 1.67 -12.14 4.63
N SER A 94 1.82 -12.89 5.71
CA SER A 94 2.22 -14.29 5.65
C SER A 94 1.08 -15.15 5.10
N GLU A 95 1.43 -16.34 4.59
CA GLU A 95 0.44 -17.32 4.14
C GLU A 95 -0.57 -17.67 5.25
N ASN A 96 -0.10 -17.83 6.49
CA ASN A 96 -0.96 -18.12 7.63
C ASN A 96 -1.95 -16.98 7.94
N GLU A 97 -1.51 -15.72 7.83
CA GLU A 97 -2.39 -14.56 8.02
C GLU A 97 -3.46 -14.50 6.91
N LEU A 98 -3.08 -14.71 5.65
CA LEU A 98 -4.04 -14.70 4.54
C LEU A 98 -5.04 -15.85 4.63
N ASN A 99 -4.58 -17.05 4.95
CA ASN A 99 -5.46 -18.21 5.18
C ASN A 99 -6.40 -17.97 6.36
N HIS A 100 -5.94 -17.32 7.42
CA HIS A 100 -6.79 -16.96 8.55
C HIS A 100 -7.86 -15.94 8.16
N ILE A 101 -7.50 -14.88 7.42
CA ILE A 101 -8.47 -13.89 6.92
C ILE A 101 -9.49 -14.57 6.00
N ALA A 102 -9.04 -15.42 5.07
CA ALA A 102 -9.94 -16.16 4.18
C ALA A 102 -10.89 -17.08 4.96
N PHE A 103 -10.40 -17.75 6.01
CA PHE A 103 -11.23 -18.57 6.88
C PHE A 103 -12.29 -17.73 7.61
N LEU A 104 -11.94 -16.54 8.11
CA LEU A 104 -12.89 -15.65 8.79
C LEU A 104 -14.04 -15.19 7.87
N THR A 105 -13.79 -15.01 6.57
CA THR A 105 -14.80 -14.51 5.63
C THR A 105 -15.59 -15.59 4.92
N THR A 106 -15.03 -16.79 4.79
CA THR A 106 -15.64 -17.88 4.00
C THR A 106 -16.02 -19.12 4.82
N GLY A 107 -15.42 -19.31 6.00
CA GLY A 107 -15.46 -20.58 6.75
C GLY A 107 -14.68 -21.73 6.09
N LYS A 108 -14.03 -21.50 4.94
CA LYS A 108 -13.27 -22.50 4.18
C LYS A 108 -11.82 -22.54 4.64
N ARG A 109 -11.23 -23.74 4.69
CA ARG A 109 -9.83 -23.95 5.09
C ARG A 109 -8.86 -23.99 3.90
N GLU A 110 -9.36 -24.24 2.70
CA GLU A 110 -8.56 -24.42 1.49
C GLU A 110 -9.00 -23.41 0.41
N VAL A 111 -8.57 -22.16 0.58
CA VAL A 111 -8.73 -21.11 -0.44
C VAL A 111 -7.35 -20.88 -1.06
N THR A 112 -7.21 -21.18 -2.35
CA THR A 112 -5.91 -21.12 -3.03
C THR A 112 -5.75 -19.83 -3.84
N SER A 113 -6.86 -19.21 -4.21
CA SER A 113 -6.92 -18.00 -5.02
C SER A 113 -8.12 -17.13 -4.63
N VAL A 114 -8.00 -15.82 -4.82
CA VAL A 114 -9.14 -14.90 -4.68
C VAL A 114 -10.22 -15.15 -5.73
N PHE A 115 -9.91 -15.87 -6.81
CA PHE A 115 -10.90 -16.32 -7.79
C PHE A 115 -11.81 -17.44 -7.26
N ASP A 116 -11.41 -18.15 -6.21
CA ASP A 116 -12.23 -19.16 -5.53
C ASP A 116 -13.35 -18.53 -4.67
N LEU A 117 -13.26 -17.21 -4.43
CA LEU A 117 -14.21 -16.43 -3.65
C LEU A 117 -15.34 -15.90 -4.53
N ASN A 118 -16.58 -15.96 -4.04
CA ASN A 118 -17.67 -15.19 -4.62
C ASN A 118 -17.52 -13.69 -4.28
N LEU A 119 -18.31 -12.81 -4.92
CA LEU A 119 -18.17 -11.36 -4.73
C LEU A 119 -18.36 -10.89 -3.28
N SER A 120 -19.29 -11.51 -2.54
CA SER A 120 -19.52 -11.14 -1.14
C SER A 120 -18.36 -11.58 -0.24
N GLU A 121 -17.86 -12.80 -0.44
CA GLU A 121 -16.69 -13.32 0.25
C GLU A 121 -15.42 -12.49 -0.04
N LEU A 122 -15.23 -12.10 -1.30
CA LEU A 122 -14.11 -11.27 -1.74
C LEU A 122 -14.19 -9.87 -1.13
N GLU A 123 -15.37 -9.25 -1.13
CA GLU A 123 -15.52 -7.92 -0.54
C GLU A 123 -15.25 -7.93 0.97
N GLN A 124 -15.74 -8.95 1.68
CA GLN A 124 -15.42 -9.12 3.11
C GLN A 124 -13.92 -9.35 3.33
N PHE A 125 -13.28 -10.17 2.50
CA PHE A 125 -11.83 -10.44 2.55
C PHE A 125 -11.03 -9.15 2.35
N ASN A 126 -11.40 -8.36 1.35
CA ASN A 126 -10.79 -7.07 1.06
C ASN A 126 -11.04 -6.05 2.17
N ASN A 127 -12.22 -6.06 2.79
CA ASN A 127 -12.53 -5.17 3.90
C ASN A 127 -11.61 -5.45 5.11
N LEU A 128 -11.42 -6.73 5.47
CA LEU A 128 -10.50 -7.09 6.57
C LEU A 128 -9.05 -6.69 6.26
N ILE A 129 -8.60 -6.86 5.02
CA ILE A 129 -7.28 -6.41 4.59
C ILE A 129 -7.16 -4.89 4.67
N ARG A 130 -8.17 -4.12 4.20
CA ARG A 130 -8.20 -2.65 4.31
C ARG A 130 -8.14 -2.20 5.77
N GLU A 131 -8.96 -2.77 6.64
CA GLU A 131 -8.98 -2.45 8.06
C GLU A 131 -7.63 -2.70 8.72
N TYR A 132 -6.98 -3.82 8.40
CA TYR A 132 -5.63 -4.10 8.87
C TYR A 132 -4.65 -3.04 8.36
N GLY A 133 -4.71 -2.70 7.07
CA GLY A 133 -3.89 -1.64 6.46
C GLY A 133 -4.06 -0.29 7.16
N CYS A 134 -5.29 0.11 7.48
CA CYS A 134 -5.57 1.34 8.22
C CYS A 134 -4.96 1.32 9.63
N LYS A 135 -5.10 0.20 10.36
CA LYS A 135 -4.45 0.04 11.69
C LYS A 135 -2.93 0.10 11.62
N VAL A 136 -2.32 -0.44 10.56
CA VAL A 136 -0.88 -0.29 10.32
C VAL A 136 -0.53 1.17 10.09
N MET A 137 -1.33 1.91 9.32
CA MET A 137 -1.09 3.33 9.05
C MET A 137 -1.33 4.23 10.28
N ASP A 138 -2.22 3.85 11.19
CA ASP A 138 -2.33 4.49 12.50
C ASP A 138 -1.04 4.34 13.30
N ASN A 139 -0.51 3.12 13.38
CA ASN A 139 0.78 2.88 14.04
C ASN A 139 1.94 3.60 13.32
N TYR A 140 1.93 3.64 11.99
CA TYR A 140 2.91 4.39 11.19
C TYR A 140 2.88 5.88 11.53
N ALA A 141 1.69 6.47 11.70
CA ALA A 141 1.55 7.87 12.11
C ALA A 141 2.11 8.10 13.52
N LEU A 142 1.80 7.22 14.46
CA LEU A 142 2.27 7.32 15.85
C LEU A 142 3.80 7.29 15.94
N ASN A 143 4.46 6.49 15.10
CA ASN A 143 5.91 6.35 15.12
C ASN A 143 6.66 7.63 14.74
N PHE A 144 6.01 8.65 14.15
CA PHE A 144 6.66 9.96 13.94
C PHE A 144 6.88 10.77 15.22
N ASN A 145 6.24 10.40 16.34
CA ASN A 145 6.34 11.12 17.61
C ASN A 145 5.97 12.62 17.45
N ARG A 146 4.78 12.86 16.88
CA ARG A 146 4.23 14.18 16.50
C ARG A 146 2.77 14.37 16.94
N GLN A 147 2.32 13.63 17.94
CA GLN A 147 0.94 13.66 18.44
C GLN A 147 0.58 15.03 19.01
N ASP A 148 1.55 15.71 19.64
CA ASP A 148 1.49 17.09 20.11
C ASP A 148 1.27 18.11 18.98
N LYS A 149 1.69 17.75 17.75
CA LYS A 149 1.56 18.57 16.54
C LYS A 149 0.43 18.10 15.61
N GLY A 150 -0.44 17.22 16.10
CA GLY A 150 -1.64 16.78 15.39
C GLY A 150 -1.50 15.53 14.54
N ILE A 151 -0.35 14.81 14.57
CA ILE A 151 -0.23 13.50 13.91
C ILE A 151 -0.57 12.41 14.92
N LYS A 152 -1.83 11.98 14.96
CA LYS A 152 -2.35 11.03 15.95
C LYS A 152 -2.72 9.69 15.33
N THR A 153 -3.15 9.70 14.08
CA THR A 153 -3.65 8.52 13.35
C THR A 153 -3.21 8.58 11.89
N GLY A 154 -3.43 7.50 11.14
CA GLY A 154 -3.20 7.47 9.70
C GLY A 154 -4.05 8.50 8.97
N ALA A 155 -5.21 8.85 9.53
CA ALA A 155 -6.08 9.90 9.01
C ALA A 155 -5.46 11.31 9.08
N ASP A 156 -4.35 11.53 9.77
CA ASP A 156 -3.63 12.81 9.78
C ASP A 156 -2.54 12.89 8.69
N LEU A 157 -2.29 11.77 8.01
CA LEU A 157 -1.33 11.66 6.91
C LEU A 157 -2.03 11.86 5.55
N VAL A 158 -1.26 12.23 4.53
CA VAL A 158 -1.69 12.11 3.14
C VAL A 158 -1.11 10.80 2.61
N TYR A 159 -1.93 9.73 2.61
CA TYR A 159 -1.54 8.44 2.07
C TYR A 159 -2.66 7.83 1.23
N PHE A 160 -2.27 6.99 0.28
CA PHE A 160 -3.16 6.17 -0.52
C PHE A 160 -2.61 4.76 -0.55
N ALA A 161 -3.46 3.79 -0.25
CA ALA A 161 -3.13 2.38 -0.23
C ALA A 161 -3.92 1.64 -1.31
N LYS A 162 -3.38 0.55 -1.84
CA LYS A 162 -4.06 -0.31 -2.81
C LYS A 162 -3.77 -1.77 -2.50
N ILE A 163 -4.81 -2.59 -2.52
CA ILE A 163 -4.69 -4.04 -2.39
C ILE A 163 -4.31 -4.62 -3.75
N GLU A 164 -3.32 -5.51 -3.75
CA GLU A 164 -2.98 -6.37 -4.87
C GLU A 164 -3.09 -7.82 -4.41
N HIS A 165 -3.62 -8.69 -5.26
CA HIS A 165 -3.90 -10.07 -4.92
C HIS A 165 -2.84 -11.05 -5.40
N PHE A 166 -1.99 -10.63 -6.34
CA PHE A 166 -1.07 -11.52 -7.02
C PHE A 166 0.37 -11.05 -6.91
N ARG A 167 1.28 -12.01 -6.78
CA ARG A 167 2.73 -11.79 -6.86
C ARG A 167 3.29 -12.66 -7.96
N LYS A 168 4.20 -12.11 -8.76
CA LYS A 168 4.95 -12.86 -9.77
C LYS A 168 6.32 -13.23 -9.23
N TYR A 169 6.84 -14.39 -9.61
CA TYR A 169 8.24 -14.72 -9.38
C TYR A 169 9.15 -13.75 -10.13
N LYS A 170 10.18 -13.27 -9.45
CA LYS A 170 11.21 -12.42 -10.06
C LYS A 170 12.38 -13.30 -10.51
N GLY A 171 13.10 -12.87 -11.55
CA GLY A 171 14.34 -13.55 -11.99
C GLY A 171 15.42 -13.67 -10.90
N THR A 172 15.35 -12.82 -9.87
CA THR A 172 16.24 -12.84 -8.71
C THR A 172 15.75 -13.75 -7.57
N ASP A 173 14.55 -14.30 -7.66
CA ASP A 173 14.02 -15.21 -6.65
C ASP A 173 14.81 -16.52 -6.67
N LYS A 174 15.14 -17.07 -5.50
CA LYS A 174 15.98 -18.28 -5.39
C LYS A 174 15.37 -19.47 -6.11
N GLU A 175 14.06 -19.57 -6.09
CA GLU A 175 13.26 -20.59 -6.76
C GLU A 175 13.45 -20.55 -8.28
N VAL A 176 13.53 -19.35 -8.84
CA VAL A 176 13.79 -19.15 -10.28
C VAL A 176 15.24 -19.44 -10.62
N ILE A 177 16.18 -18.93 -9.82
CA ILE A 177 17.62 -19.19 -10.01
C ILE A 177 17.93 -20.70 -9.98
N ASN A 178 17.23 -21.44 -9.11
CA ASN A 178 17.38 -22.89 -8.99
C ASN A 178 16.55 -23.68 -10.02
N GLY A 179 15.88 -23.01 -10.97
CA GLY A 179 15.08 -23.64 -12.02
C GLY A 179 13.80 -24.34 -11.54
N LYS A 180 13.34 -24.06 -10.30
CA LYS A 180 12.11 -24.66 -9.75
C LYS A 180 10.84 -23.95 -10.20
N GLU A 181 10.94 -22.65 -10.44
CA GLU A 181 9.83 -21.78 -10.85
C GLU A 181 10.30 -20.86 -11.99
N ILE A 182 9.37 -20.26 -12.72
CA ILE A 182 9.68 -19.44 -13.91
C ILE A 182 9.46 -17.96 -13.59
N SER A 183 10.41 -17.10 -13.98
CA SER A 183 10.25 -15.64 -13.82
C SER A 183 9.02 -15.15 -14.57
N GLY A 184 8.18 -14.36 -13.90
CA GLY A 184 6.93 -13.82 -14.44
C GLY A 184 5.69 -14.67 -14.15
N GLU A 185 5.86 -15.93 -13.73
CA GLU A 185 4.74 -16.77 -13.30
C GLU A 185 4.18 -16.33 -11.95
N TYR A 186 2.88 -16.56 -11.75
CA TYR A 186 2.21 -16.25 -10.50
C TYR A 186 2.64 -17.20 -9.38
N LYS A 187 2.91 -16.61 -8.21
CA LYS A 187 3.14 -17.38 -6.98
C LYS A 187 1.85 -18.06 -6.56
N LYS A 188 1.97 -19.28 -6.05
CA LYS A 188 0.86 -20.13 -5.60
C LYS A 188 0.26 -19.60 -4.29
N GLY A 189 -0.98 -20.00 -4.00
CA GLY A 189 -1.70 -19.61 -2.79
C GLY A 189 -2.15 -18.15 -2.81
N LEU A 190 -2.75 -17.70 -1.72
CA LEU A 190 -3.13 -16.31 -1.56
C LEU A 190 -1.86 -15.44 -1.48
N GLN A 191 -1.79 -14.41 -2.32
CA GLN A 191 -0.63 -13.49 -2.40
C GLN A 191 -1.04 -12.04 -2.12
N SER A 192 -2.14 -11.85 -1.40
CA SER A 192 -2.67 -10.52 -1.13
C SER A 192 -1.71 -9.68 -0.30
N HIS A 193 -1.55 -8.42 -0.67
CA HIS A 193 -0.66 -7.46 -0.03
C HIS A 193 -1.11 -6.03 -0.31
N ILE A 194 -0.57 -5.07 0.43
CA ILE A 194 -0.96 -3.65 0.30
C ILE A 194 0.25 -2.83 -0.11
N HIS A 195 0.12 -2.13 -1.23
CA HIS A 195 1.04 -1.06 -1.61
C HIS A 195 0.53 0.27 -1.07
N ILE A 196 1.41 1.09 -0.51
CA ILE A 196 1.05 2.37 0.08
C ILE A 196 1.93 3.45 -0.53
N ILE A 197 1.35 4.59 -0.88
CA ILE A 197 2.02 5.82 -1.27
C ILE A 197 1.71 6.84 -0.20
N VAL A 198 2.72 7.27 0.57
CA VAL A 198 2.55 8.25 1.65
C VAL A 198 3.38 9.49 1.36
N SER A 199 2.74 10.66 1.40
CA SER A 199 3.42 11.94 1.22
C SER A 199 4.48 12.15 2.30
N ARG A 200 5.57 12.83 1.93
CA ARG A 200 6.55 13.34 2.92
C ARG A 200 5.98 14.48 3.76
N LYS A 201 4.88 15.10 3.34
CA LYS A 201 4.24 16.19 4.08
C LYS A 201 2.97 15.68 4.75
N ASP A 202 2.63 16.28 5.87
CA ASP A 202 1.34 16.07 6.51
C ASP A 202 0.23 16.81 5.73
N LYS A 203 -1.03 16.59 6.13
CA LYS A 203 -2.19 17.25 5.52
C LYS A 203 -2.10 18.78 5.50
N THR A 204 -1.53 19.41 6.53
CA THR A 204 -1.37 20.88 6.60
C THR A 204 -0.20 21.42 5.75
N GLN A 205 0.62 20.53 5.21
CA GLN A 205 1.90 20.83 4.56
C GLN A 205 2.87 21.62 5.44
N ILE A 206 2.77 21.54 6.77
CA ILE A 206 3.68 22.21 7.72
C ILE A 206 4.81 21.27 8.10
N LEU A 207 4.50 20.04 8.51
CA LEU A 207 5.46 19.05 8.97
C LEU A 207 6.10 18.30 7.80
N LYS A 208 7.38 17.93 7.95
CA LYS A 208 8.06 16.97 7.08
C LYS A 208 8.16 15.66 7.86
N LEU A 209 7.63 14.59 7.30
CA LEU A 209 7.55 13.26 7.87
C LEU A 209 8.56 12.37 7.14
N SER A 210 9.49 11.76 7.87
CA SER A 210 10.57 10.96 7.28
C SER A 210 10.71 9.64 8.03
N PRO A 211 10.14 8.53 7.53
CA PRO A 211 10.22 7.23 8.18
C PRO A 211 11.62 6.60 8.10
N THR A 212 12.50 7.16 7.27
CA THR A 212 13.87 6.69 7.06
C THR A 212 14.91 7.48 7.86
N CYS A 213 14.47 8.34 8.79
CA CYS A 213 15.42 9.06 9.65
C CYS A 213 16.11 8.09 10.62
N ASN A 214 17.37 8.41 10.99
CA ASN A 214 18.14 7.59 11.93
C ASN A 214 17.74 7.81 13.39
N GLU A 215 17.09 8.94 13.67
CA GLU A 215 16.61 9.30 15.00
C GLU A 215 15.31 8.54 15.32
N LYS A 216 15.09 8.16 16.57
CA LYS A 216 13.88 7.42 17.01
C LYS A 216 13.00 8.28 17.92
N GLN A 217 13.44 8.46 19.16
CA GLN A 217 12.75 9.27 20.18
C GLN A 217 13.72 10.32 20.73
N THR A 218 14.30 11.12 19.84
CA THR A 218 15.35 12.08 20.22
C THR A 218 14.74 13.44 20.50
N ASN A 219 15.05 14.04 21.64
CA ASN A 219 14.73 15.45 21.89
C ASN A 219 15.84 16.35 21.38
N ARG A 220 15.47 17.35 20.59
CA ARG A 220 16.39 18.37 20.06
C ARG A 220 15.96 19.73 20.57
N LYS A 221 16.96 20.58 20.83
CA LYS A 221 16.75 21.97 21.24
C LYS A 221 17.41 22.89 20.21
N ILE A 222 16.66 23.82 19.65
CA ILE A 222 17.18 24.92 18.83
C ILE A 222 16.74 26.22 19.49
N GLY A 223 17.70 26.96 20.03
CA GLY A 223 17.43 28.15 20.86
C GLY A 223 16.60 27.77 22.09
N ASN A 224 15.45 28.43 22.25
CA ASN A 224 14.50 28.15 23.34
C ASN A 224 13.43 27.11 22.99
N ASN A 225 13.41 26.62 21.75
CA ASN A 225 12.43 25.64 21.30
C ASN A 225 12.96 24.22 21.47
N GLU A 226 12.16 23.37 22.11
CA GLU A 226 12.40 21.93 22.20
C GLU A 226 11.44 21.20 21.27
N TYR A 227 11.94 20.17 20.58
CA TYR A 227 11.12 19.36 19.70
C TYR A 227 11.63 17.92 19.66
N GLN A 228 10.70 16.98 19.77
CA GLN A 228 10.98 15.56 19.56
C GLN A 228 11.22 15.30 18.07
N VAL A 229 12.11 14.39 17.69
CA VAL A 229 12.36 13.97 16.31
C VAL A 229 12.58 12.48 16.27
N GLY A 230 12.23 11.89 15.13
CA GLY A 230 12.56 10.53 14.78
C GLY A 230 11.39 9.74 14.22
N PHE A 231 11.66 8.48 13.92
CA PHE A 231 10.69 7.48 13.54
C PHE A 231 11.04 6.17 14.25
N ASP A 232 10.13 5.65 15.06
CA ASP A 232 10.39 4.46 15.88
C ASP A 232 10.10 3.13 15.17
#